data_AF-A0A8J2TC52-F1
#
_entry.id   AF-A0A8J2TC52-F1
#
_cell.length_a   1.000
_cell.length_b   1.000
_cell.length_c   1.000
_cell.angle_alpha   90.00
_cell.angle_beta   90.00
_cell.angle_gamma   90.00
#
_symmetry.space_group_name_H-M   'P 1'
#
loop_
_entity.id
_entity.type
_entity.pdbx_description
1 polymer ?
#
loop_
_entity_poly.entity_id
_entity_poly.type
_entity_poly.pdbx_seq_one_letter_code
_entity_poly.pdbx_strand_id
1 'polypeptide(L)'
;MCQQKTKDLENCAETCEEGEIQLLEDRRDGKLIYFFSWYFFRGKWLWNAFLPVCCVGTALCTWSSFFGLRDVYYNTKKLEVFPPLWLTIHYFLYFVMYFVDCMEKRKNLILEKKTLQKLLGEVSETDLMGDPVAWRRIAFNVNQCFVKEKYNSSIFFGGEQCRRFFVKEVVIPVDFGSHAIKTCSNDDIYTDFCKNSSNKKLAQKAVANYNKSAENYYELSHMVGEMECDNGLLEKFHTICMISIFCLVYAELALSMILSLAMVALAIYDIIFN
;
A
#
# COMPACT_ATOMS: atom_id res chain seq x y z
N MET A 1 -6.61 -25.02 -19.66
CA MET A 1 -5.45 -25.75 -19.11
C MET A 1 -4.23 -25.32 -19.90
N CYS A 2 -3.45 -24.36 -19.41
CA CYS A 2 -2.28 -23.85 -20.14
C CYS A 2 -1.06 -24.74 -19.88
N GLN A 3 -0.48 -25.28 -20.95
CA GLN A 3 0.80 -25.96 -20.90
C GLN A 3 1.93 -24.94 -20.77
N GLN A 4 2.74 -25.11 -19.74
CA GLN A 4 3.94 -24.31 -19.50
C GLN A 4 5.10 -24.93 -20.28
N LYS A 5 5.60 -24.23 -21.31
CA LYS A 5 6.88 -24.58 -21.95
C LYS A 5 7.92 -23.49 -21.62
N THR A 6 9.09 -23.97 -21.27
CA THR A 6 10.20 -23.27 -20.60
C THR A 6 10.88 -22.17 -21.43
N LYS A 7 11.23 -21.09 -20.70
CA LYS A 7 12.37 -20.15 -20.88
C LYS A 7 12.57 -19.55 -22.27
N ASP A 8 12.06 -18.32 -22.44
CA ASP A 8 12.77 -17.21 -23.08
C ASP A 8 12.19 -15.87 -22.56
N LEU A 9 13.07 -14.91 -22.29
CA LEU A 9 12.80 -13.67 -21.53
C LEU A 9 12.02 -12.59 -22.32
N GLU A 10 11.42 -12.94 -23.46
CA GLU A 10 10.84 -11.98 -24.41
C GLU A 10 9.34 -12.18 -24.67
N ASN A 11 8.69 -13.17 -24.06
CA ASN A 11 7.28 -13.46 -24.32
C ASN A 11 6.35 -12.97 -23.19
N CYS A 12 6.15 -11.64 -23.14
CA CYS A 12 4.92 -11.05 -22.57
C CYS A 12 3.78 -10.95 -23.61
N ALA A 13 3.92 -11.65 -24.75
CA ALA A 13 2.90 -11.79 -25.77
C ALA A 13 2.38 -13.24 -25.76
N GLU A 14 1.71 -13.63 -24.68
CA GLU A 14 0.89 -14.82 -24.68
C GLU A 14 -0.56 -14.32 -24.73
N THR A 15 -1.09 -14.20 -25.94
CA THR A 15 -2.50 -13.95 -26.19
C THR A 15 -3.29 -15.13 -25.62
N CYS A 16 -3.85 -14.96 -24.42
CA CYS A 16 -4.95 -15.81 -24.00
C CYS A 16 -6.09 -15.57 -25.00
N GLU A 17 -6.43 -16.61 -25.77
CA GLU A 17 -7.69 -16.70 -26.49
C GLU A 17 -8.86 -16.30 -25.58
N GLU A 18 -9.90 -15.74 -26.20
CA GLU A 18 -11.14 -15.15 -25.68
C GLU A 18 -11.84 -15.95 -24.56
N GLY A 19 -11.20 -16.11 -23.42
CA GLY A 19 -11.86 -16.26 -22.13
C GLY A 19 -12.35 -14.87 -21.71
N GLU A 20 -13.54 -14.81 -21.10
CA GLU A 20 -14.06 -13.56 -20.53
C GLU A 20 -12.98 -12.85 -19.73
N ILE A 21 -12.73 -11.57 -20.03
CA ILE A 21 -11.79 -10.71 -19.31
C ILE A 21 -12.30 -10.59 -17.87
N GLN A 22 -11.81 -11.46 -16.99
CA GLN A 22 -12.18 -11.49 -15.59
C GLN A 22 -11.19 -10.66 -14.77
N LEU A 23 -11.64 -9.48 -14.36
CA LEU A 23 -10.92 -8.60 -13.46
C LEU A 23 -11.39 -8.83 -12.02
N LEU A 24 -10.70 -8.21 -11.04
CA LEU A 24 -11.17 -8.26 -9.65
C LEU A 24 -12.50 -7.53 -9.49
N GLU A 25 -12.80 -6.53 -10.32
CA GLU A 25 -14.11 -5.85 -10.28
C GLU A 25 -15.31 -6.76 -10.53
N ASP A 26 -15.12 -7.90 -11.23
CA ASP A 26 -16.20 -8.86 -11.51
C ASP A 26 -16.44 -9.84 -10.36
N ARG A 27 -15.57 -9.83 -9.34
CA ARG A 27 -15.66 -10.74 -8.19
C ARG A 27 -16.35 -10.04 -7.02
N ARG A 28 -17.25 -10.77 -6.35
CA ARG A 28 -17.96 -10.29 -5.15
C ARG A 28 -16.99 -9.86 -4.03
N ASP A 29 -15.91 -10.62 -3.86
CA ASP A 29 -14.84 -10.39 -2.89
C ASP A 29 -13.65 -9.63 -3.50
N GLY A 30 -13.77 -9.14 -4.74
CA GLY A 30 -12.66 -8.56 -5.48
C GLY A 30 -12.03 -7.33 -4.83
N LYS A 31 -12.84 -6.43 -4.25
CA LYS A 31 -12.30 -5.27 -3.51
C LYS A 31 -11.49 -5.72 -2.31
N LEU A 32 -11.99 -6.72 -1.58
CA LEU A 32 -11.31 -7.30 -0.43
C LEU A 32 -9.98 -7.92 -0.89
N ILE A 33 -10.01 -8.78 -1.90
CA ILE A 33 -8.80 -9.38 -2.48
C ILE A 33 -7.84 -8.30 -2.95
N TYR A 34 -8.29 -7.23 -3.59
CA TYR A 34 -7.43 -6.16 -4.08
C TYR A 34 -6.63 -5.49 -2.94
N PHE A 35 -7.29 -5.15 -1.83
CA PHE A 35 -6.60 -4.54 -0.70
C PHE A 35 -5.75 -5.54 0.10
N PHE A 36 -6.27 -6.74 0.37
CA PHE A 36 -5.57 -7.75 1.17
C PHE A 36 -4.46 -8.49 0.42
N SER A 37 -4.55 -8.68 -0.91
CA SER A 37 -3.45 -9.30 -1.67
C SER A 37 -2.19 -8.43 -1.62
N TRP A 38 -2.35 -7.12 -1.78
CA TRP A 38 -1.25 -6.18 -1.59
C TRP A 38 -0.65 -6.27 -0.19
N TYR A 39 -1.50 -6.54 0.81
CA TYR A 39 -1.11 -6.70 2.21
C TYR A 39 -0.13 -7.86 2.41
N PHE A 40 -0.51 -9.04 1.92
CA PHE A 40 0.23 -10.28 2.17
C PHE A 40 1.43 -10.44 1.24
N PHE A 41 1.35 -10.01 -0.01
CA PHE A 41 2.35 -10.37 -1.02
C PHE A 41 3.59 -9.47 -1.05
N ARG A 42 3.52 -8.20 -0.60
CA ARG A 42 4.69 -7.30 -0.59
C ARG A 42 5.62 -7.48 0.63
N GLY A 43 5.48 -8.57 1.39
CA GLY A 43 6.40 -8.94 2.48
C GLY A 43 6.42 -8.01 3.71
N LYS A 44 5.75 -6.85 3.65
CA LYS A 44 5.66 -5.90 4.78
C LYS A 44 4.85 -6.45 5.96
N TRP A 45 4.05 -7.50 5.75
CA TRP A 45 3.28 -8.14 6.81
C TRP A 45 4.14 -8.64 7.99
N LEU A 46 5.31 -9.24 7.72
CA LEU A 46 6.16 -9.79 8.78
C LEU A 46 6.69 -8.69 9.71
N TRP A 47 7.18 -7.59 9.15
CA TRP A 47 7.63 -6.44 9.94
C TRP A 47 6.48 -5.79 10.73
N ASN A 48 5.30 -5.73 10.13
CA ASN A 48 4.13 -5.08 10.72
C ASN A 48 3.40 -5.95 11.74
N ALA A 49 3.60 -7.27 11.72
CA ALA A 49 3.19 -8.16 12.80
C ALA A 49 4.23 -8.20 13.93
N PHE A 50 5.52 -8.06 13.60
CA PHE A 50 6.61 -8.09 14.57
C PHE A 50 6.62 -6.86 15.51
N LEU A 51 6.45 -5.66 14.97
CA LEU A 51 6.54 -4.42 15.75
C LEU A 51 5.49 -4.32 16.89
N PRO A 52 4.18 -4.61 16.66
CA PRO A 52 3.19 -4.66 17.74
C PRO A 52 3.52 -5.74 18.78
N VAL A 53 4.01 -6.90 18.34
CA VAL A 53 4.40 -8.00 19.24
C VAL A 53 5.57 -7.57 20.13
N CYS A 54 6.55 -6.83 19.60
CA CYS A 54 7.65 -6.29 20.40
C CYS A 54 7.15 -5.25 21.42
N CYS A 55 6.30 -4.29 21.02
CA CYS A 55 5.74 -3.29 21.95
C CYS A 55 4.96 -3.97 23.09
N VAL A 56 4.06 -4.89 22.75
CA VAL A 56 3.29 -5.68 23.74
C VAL A 56 4.22 -6.51 24.62
N GLY A 57 5.24 -7.15 24.04
CA GLY A 57 6.25 -7.90 24.77
C GLY A 57 7.00 -7.04 25.78
N THR A 58 7.42 -5.83 25.39
CA THR A 58 8.06 -4.89 26.30
C THR A 58 7.12 -4.45 27.43
N ALA A 59 5.86 -4.13 27.13
CA ALA A 59 4.87 -3.76 28.14
C ALA A 59 4.62 -4.92 29.13
N LEU A 60 4.55 -6.16 28.64
CA LEU A 60 4.35 -7.35 29.46
C LEU A 60 5.55 -7.65 30.36
N CYS A 61 6.77 -7.48 29.85
CA CYS A 61 8.00 -7.61 30.65
C CYS A 61 8.06 -6.56 31.77
N THR A 62 7.77 -5.30 31.47
CA THR A 62 7.77 -4.23 32.47
C THR A 62 6.69 -4.46 33.53
N TRP A 63 5.48 -4.82 33.10
CA TRP A 63 4.38 -5.16 34.00
C TRP A 63 4.74 -6.35 34.91
N SER A 64 5.27 -7.44 34.35
CA SER A 64 5.64 -8.63 35.13
C SER A 64 6.75 -8.34 36.14
N SER A 65 7.74 -7.52 35.75
CA SER A 65 8.85 -7.13 36.63
C SER A 65 8.36 -6.32 37.83
N PHE A 66 7.46 -5.36 37.60
CA PHE A 66 6.89 -4.54 38.66
C PHE A 66 6.07 -5.36 39.66
N PHE A 67 5.16 -6.21 39.18
CA PHE A 67 4.34 -7.03 40.08
C PHE A 67 5.15 -8.10 40.80
N GLY A 68 6.13 -8.71 40.13
CA GLY A 68 7.06 -9.65 40.76
C GLY A 68 7.81 -9.02 41.94
N LEU A 69 8.33 -7.80 41.76
CA LEU A 69 9.02 -7.08 42.83
C LEU A 69 8.08 -6.59 43.93
N ARG A 70 6.88 -6.09 43.58
CA ARG A 70 5.85 -5.75 44.57
C ARG A 70 5.53 -6.95 45.46
N ASP A 71 5.35 -8.13 44.88
CA ASP A 71 4.99 -9.32 45.64
C ASP A 71 6.13 -9.80 46.56
N VAL A 72 7.39 -9.63 46.14
CA VAL A 72 8.57 -9.87 47.00
C VAL A 72 8.59 -8.89 48.19
N TYR A 73 8.37 -7.60 47.96
CA TYR A 73 8.52 -6.57 48.99
C TYR A 73 7.32 -6.41 49.92
N TYR A 74 6.10 -6.53 49.39
CA TYR A 74 4.87 -6.29 50.13
C TYR A 74 4.11 -7.58 50.49
N ASN A 75 4.64 -8.76 50.12
CA ASN A 75 4.02 -10.08 50.35
C ASN A 75 2.54 -10.15 49.92
N THR A 76 2.21 -9.41 48.87
CA THR A 76 0.86 -9.34 48.32
C THR A 76 0.61 -10.57 47.46
N LYS A 77 -0.08 -11.59 47.95
CA LYS A 77 -0.40 -12.80 47.16
C LYS A 77 -1.46 -12.61 46.05
N LYS A 78 -1.59 -11.39 45.50
CA LYS A 78 -2.57 -11.09 44.46
C LYS A 78 -1.90 -11.10 43.09
N LEU A 79 -2.19 -12.17 42.34
CA LEU A 79 -1.91 -12.23 40.91
C LEU A 79 -2.85 -11.24 40.20
N GLU A 80 -2.34 -10.07 39.84
CA GLU A 80 -3.01 -9.22 38.86
C GLU A 80 -2.79 -9.82 37.47
N VAL A 81 -3.75 -9.68 36.56
CA VAL A 81 -3.65 -10.21 35.19
C VAL A 81 -3.27 -9.06 34.27
N PHE A 82 -2.34 -9.29 33.33
CA PHE A 82 -1.99 -8.28 32.33
C PHE A 82 -3.26 -7.81 31.60
N PRO A 83 -3.52 -6.50 31.48
CA PRO A 83 -4.80 -6.02 30.98
C PRO A 83 -5.03 -6.49 29.53
N PRO A 84 -5.98 -7.41 29.27
CA PRO A 84 -6.21 -7.92 27.91
C PRO A 84 -6.66 -6.80 26.96
N LEU A 85 -7.35 -5.80 27.52
CA LEU A 85 -7.76 -4.59 26.82
C LEU A 85 -6.57 -3.81 26.23
N TRP A 86 -5.43 -3.77 26.93
CA TRP A 86 -4.22 -3.09 26.44
C TRP A 86 -3.68 -3.76 25.19
N LEU A 87 -3.66 -5.09 25.18
CA LEU A 87 -3.24 -5.89 24.03
C LEU A 87 -4.19 -5.69 22.85
N THR A 88 -5.51 -5.74 23.08
CA THR A 88 -6.52 -5.50 22.04
C THR A 88 -6.38 -4.12 21.39
N ILE A 89 -6.16 -3.07 22.19
CA ILE A 89 -5.96 -1.70 21.69
C ILE A 89 -4.74 -1.62 20.76
N HIS A 90 -3.60 -2.21 21.16
CA HIS A 90 -2.38 -2.19 20.35
C HIS A 90 -2.57 -2.91 19.01
N TYR A 91 -3.08 -4.14 19.03
CA TYR A 91 -3.32 -4.89 17.79
C TYR A 91 -4.30 -4.17 16.86
N PHE A 92 -5.37 -3.59 17.41
CA PHE A 92 -6.36 -2.86 16.61
C PHE A 92 -5.76 -1.61 15.94
N LEU A 93 -5.02 -0.79 16.68
CA LEU A 93 -4.43 0.45 16.15
C LEU A 93 -3.34 0.18 15.10
N TYR A 94 -2.50 -0.83 15.31
CA TYR A 94 -1.53 -1.25 14.29
C TYR A 94 -2.22 -1.77 13.02
N PHE A 95 -3.31 -2.52 13.17
CA PHE A 95 -4.11 -2.98 12.03
C PHE A 95 -4.73 -1.80 11.27
N VAL A 96 -5.29 -0.82 11.98
CA VAL A 96 -5.88 0.39 11.37
C VAL A 96 -4.83 1.19 10.61
N MET A 97 -3.69 1.52 11.23
CA MET A 97 -2.61 2.24 10.55
C MET A 97 -2.16 1.52 9.28
N TYR A 98 -1.99 0.20 9.36
CA TYR A 98 -1.61 -0.58 8.20
C TYR A 98 -2.63 -0.47 7.07
N PHE A 99 -3.92 -0.61 7.41
CA PHE A 99 -4.99 -0.48 6.43
C PHE A 99 -4.93 0.90 5.76
N VAL A 100 -4.68 1.95 6.54
CA VAL A 100 -4.56 3.31 6.04
C VAL A 100 -3.32 3.51 5.15
N ASP A 101 -2.17 3.00 5.56
CA ASP A 101 -0.93 2.99 4.76
C ASP A 101 -1.11 2.24 3.43
N CYS A 102 -1.86 1.13 3.43
CA CYS A 102 -2.22 0.42 2.21
C CYS A 102 -3.15 1.22 1.30
N MET A 103 -4.17 1.85 1.87
CA MET A 103 -5.07 2.72 1.12
C MET A 103 -4.29 3.88 0.48
N GLU A 104 -3.37 4.48 1.22
CA GLU A 104 -2.52 5.57 0.74
C GLU A 104 -1.61 5.12 -0.40
N LYS A 105 -0.94 3.97 -0.26
CA LYS A 105 -0.10 3.39 -1.32
C LYS A 105 -0.90 3.01 -2.56
N ARG A 106 -2.16 2.59 -2.41
CA ARG A 106 -3.06 2.30 -3.54
C ARG A 106 -3.57 3.58 -4.19
N LYS A 107 -3.81 4.64 -3.43
CA LYS A 107 -4.19 5.98 -3.93
C LYS A 107 -3.03 6.65 -4.69
N ASN A 108 -1.83 6.58 -4.13
CA ASN A 108 -0.60 7.15 -4.67
C ASN A 108 0.27 6.06 -5.32
N LEU A 109 -0.37 5.23 -6.16
CA LEU A 109 0.29 4.13 -6.85
C LEU A 109 1.41 4.68 -7.74
N ILE A 110 2.61 4.11 -7.63
CA ILE A 110 3.73 4.42 -8.53
C ILE A 110 4.17 3.08 -9.14
N LEU A 111 4.20 3.03 -10.47
CA LEU A 111 4.50 1.80 -11.20
C LEU A 111 6.00 1.59 -11.35
N GLU A 112 6.41 0.32 -11.34
CA GLU A 112 7.74 -0.06 -11.79
C GLU A 112 7.90 0.28 -13.28
N LYS A 113 9.11 0.66 -13.69
CA LYS A 113 9.41 1.08 -15.06
C LYS A 113 8.89 0.10 -16.12
N LYS A 114 9.06 -1.22 -15.92
CA LYS A 114 8.60 -2.26 -16.84
C LYS A 114 7.08 -2.29 -16.97
N THR A 115 6.37 -2.24 -15.84
CA THR A 115 4.92 -2.20 -15.80
C THR A 115 4.38 -0.95 -16.48
N LEU A 116 5.00 0.21 -16.25
CA LEU A 116 4.61 1.43 -16.94
C LEU A 116 4.86 1.31 -18.45
N GLN A 117 6.00 0.76 -18.88
CA GLN A 117 6.24 0.49 -20.31
C GLN A 117 5.16 -0.38 -20.93
N LYS A 118 4.73 -1.45 -20.22
CA LYS A 118 3.64 -2.32 -20.69
C LYS A 118 2.33 -1.54 -20.80
N LEU A 119 1.95 -0.76 -19.78
CA LEU A 119 0.74 0.08 -19.82
C LEU A 119 0.77 1.03 -21.03
N LEU A 120 1.86 1.76 -21.24
CA LEU A 120 1.98 2.70 -22.35
C LEU A 120 1.96 1.99 -23.71
N GLY A 121 2.59 0.82 -23.82
CA GLY A 121 2.54 -0.02 -25.02
C GLY A 121 1.10 -0.39 -25.38
N GLU A 122 0.38 -1.00 -24.43
CA GLU A 122 -1.02 -1.39 -24.58
C GLU A 122 -1.91 -0.20 -24.98
N VAL A 123 -1.79 0.95 -24.30
CA VAL A 123 -2.56 2.15 -24.62
C VAL A 123 -2.20 2.71 -26.00
N SER A 124 -0.95 2.57 -26.46
CA SER A 124 -0.52 3.10 -27.76
C SER A 124 -0.93 2.25 -28.97
N GLU A 125 -1.33 1.01 -28.74
CA GLU A 125 -1.66 0.02 -29.78
C GLU A 125 -3.13 -0.36 -29.80
N THR A 126 -3.83 -0.22 -28.67
CA THR A 126 -5.26 -0.53 -28.56
C THR A 126 -6.11 0.53 -29.26
N ASP A 127 -7.15 0.09 -29.98
CA ASP A 127 -8.19 0.99 -30.49
C ASP A 127 -9.11 1.44 -29.34
N LEU A 128 -8.84 2.63 -28.80
CA LEU A 128 -9.61 3.21 -27.69
C LEU A 128 -10.97 3.77 -28.12
N MET A 129 -11.21 3.97 -29.42
CA MET A 129 -12.49 4.51 -29.92
C MET A 129 -13.49 3.42 -30.27
N GLY A 130 -13.03 2.34 -30.90
CA GLY A 130 -13.89 1.26 -31.38
C GLY A 130 -14.23 0.20 -30.34
N ASP A 131 -13.45 0.07 -29.26
CA ASP A 131 -13.60 -1.01 -28.28
C ASP A 131 -14.20 -0.52 -26.94
N PRO A 132 -15.45 -0.89 -26.61
CA PRO A 132 -16.10 -0.47 -25.37
C PRO A 132 -15.48 -1.06 -24.11
N VAL A 133 -14.63 -2.09 -24.23
CA VAL A 133 -13.93 -2.73 -23.11
C VAL A 133 -12.41 -2.55 -23.18
N ALA A 134 -11.91 -1.61 -23.99
CA ALA A 134 -10.48 -1.36 -24.19
C ALA A 134 -9.71 -1.25 -22.86
N TRP A 135 -10.19 -0.41 -21.95
CA TRP A 135 -9.56 -0.20 -20.65
C TRP A 135 -9.58 -1.43 -19.74
N ARG A 136 -10.61 -2.28 -19.83
CA ARG A 136 -10.64 -3.55 -19.11
C ARG A 136 -9.59 -4.51 -19.67
N ARG A 137 -9.44 -4.59 -20.99
CA ARG A 137 -8.40 -5.40 -21.64
C ARG A 137 -7.00 -4.91 -21.27
N ILE A 138 -6.76 -3.61 -21.34
CA ILE A 138 -5.48 -2.99 -20.94
C ILE A 138 -5.18 -3.32 -19.47
N ALA A 139 -6.13 -3.12 -18.56
CA ALA A 139 -5.96 -3.42 -17.14
C ALA A 139 -5.63 -4.91 -16.90
N PHE A 140 -6.31 -5.81 -17.61
CA PHE A 140 -6.09 -7.24 -17.54
C PHE A 140 -4.68 -7.63 -18.01
N ASN A 141 -4.25 -7.13 -19.17
CA ASN A 141 -2.94 -7.40 -19.74
C ASN A 141 -1.81 -6.88 -18.85
N VAL A 142 -1.96 -5.67 -18.29
CA VAL A 142 -0.99 -5.10 -17.35
C VAL A 142 -0.95 -5.91 -16.04
N ASN A 143 -2.11 -6.32 -15.52
CA ASN A 143 -2.19 -7.17 -14.33
C ASN A 143 -1.50 -8.52 -14.53
N GLN A 144 -1.70 -9.17 -15.68
CA GLN A 144 -1.03 -10.45 -15.99
C GLN A 144 0.50 -10.33 -16.01
N CYS A 145 1.02 -9.24 -16.60
CA CYS A 145 2.46 -8.96 -16.61
C CYS A 145 3.01 -8.85 -15.18
N PHE A 146 2.28 -8.19 -14.29
CA PHE A 146 2.70 -8.02 -12.90
C PHE A 146 2.60 -9.31 -12.06
N VAL A 147 1.58 -10.13 -12.30
CA VAL A 147 1.40 -11.42 -11.61
C VAL A 147 2.49 -12.42 -12.01
N LYS A 148 2.93 -12.42 -13.27
CA LYS A 148 4.01 -13.29 -13.76
C LYS A 148 5.40 -12.89 -13.20
N GLU A 149 5.64 -11.63 -12.84
CA GLU A 149 6.98 -11.16 -12.45
C GLU A 149 7.28 -11.15 -10.93
N LYS A 150 6.32 -10.87 -10.02
CA LYS A 150 6.65 -10.70 -8.58
C LYS A 150 5.56 -11.00 -7.55
N TYR A 151 4.27 -10.74 -7.82
CA TYR A 151 3.24 -10.74 -6.77
C TYR A 151 1.88 -11.29 -7.25
N ASN A 152 1.24 -12.16 -6.48
CA ASN A 152 -0.14 -12.64 -6.73
C ASN A 152 -1.20 -11.56 -6.39
N SER A 153 -0.98 -10.31 -6.82
CA SER A 153 -1.89 -9.19 -6.58
C SER A 153 -2.07 -8.38 -7.85
N SER A 154 -3.30 -7.99 -8.18
CA SER A 154 -3.55 -7.08 -9.30
C SER A 154 -3.10 -5.65 -8.96
N ILE A 155 -2.53 -4.96 -9.95
CA ILE A 155 -2.20 -3.54 -9.86
C ILE A 155 -3.46 -2.71 -9.96
N PHE A 156 -4.27 -3.00 -10.98
CA PHE A 156 -5.54 -2.34 -11.23
C PHE A 156 -6.68 -3.29 -10.85
N PHE A 157 -7.61 -2.78 -10.04
CA PHE A 157 -8.84 -3.44 -9.66
C PHE A 157 -9.78 -3.64 -10.86
N GLY A 158 -9.80 -2.66 -11.76
CA GLY A 158 -10.72 -2.57 -12.89
C GLY A 158 -10.21 -1.67 -14.01
N GLY A 159 -10.91 -1.69 -15.15
CA GLY A 159 -10.55 -0.87 -16.31
C GLY A 159 -10.59 0.64 -16.03
N GLU A 160 -11.63 1.11 -15.32
CA GLU A 160 -11.79 2.53 -15.00
C GLU A 160 -10.67 3.04 -14.07
N GLN A 161 -10.21 2.22 -13.11
CA GLN A 161 -9.09 2.60 -12.26
C GLN A 161 -7.79 2.74 -13.09
N CYS A 162 -7.58 1.86 -14.07
CA CYS A 162 -6.46 1.94 -15.00
C CYS A 162 -6.50 3.23 -15.84
N ARG A 163 -7.68 3.57 -16.37
CA ARG A 163 -7.92 4.83 -17.11
C ARG A 163 -7.59 6.06 -16.27
N ARG A 164 -8.18 6.16 -15.07
CA ARG A 164 -7.95 7.29 -14.15
C ARG A 164 -6.48 7.45 -13.79
N PHE A 165 -5.78 6.34 -13.53
CA PHE A 165 -4.34 6.35 -13.30
C PHE A 165 -3.57 6.92 -14.50
N PHE A 166 -3.86 6.43 -15.71
CA PHE A 166 -3.19 6.88 -16.93
C PHE A 166 -3.40 8.39 -17.16
N VAL A 167 -4.61 8.89 -16.98
CA VAL A 167 -4.91 10.32 -17.09
C VAL A 167 -4.09 11.13 -16.10
N LYS A 168 -4.16 10.75 -14.81
CA LYS A 168 -3.50 11.47 -13.72
C LYS A 168 -1.98 11.51 -13.85
N GLU A 169 -1.37 10.35 -14.07
CA GLU A 169 0.08 10.16 -13.94
C GLU A 169 0.83 10.25 -15.28
N VAL A 170 0.12 10.21 -16.42
CA VAL A 170 0.72 10.25 -17.77
C VAL A 170 0.20 11.40 -18.61
N VAL A 171 -1.12 11.50 -18.82
CA VAL A 171 -1.72 12.51 -19.72
C VAL A 171 -1.45 13.91 -19.20
N ILE A 172 -1.80 14.20 -17.94
CA ILE A 172 -1.59 15.52 -17.34
C ILE A 172 -0.11 15.93 -17.42
N PRO A 173 0.89 15.15 -16.95
CA PRO A 173 2.29 15.55 -17.09
C PRO A 173 2.76 15.82 -18.52
N VAL A 174 2.26 15.06 -19.51
CA VAL A 174 2.65 15.21 -20.91
C VAL A 174 1.99 16.44 -21.55
N ASP A 175 0.69 16.64 -21.36
CA ASP A 175 -0.07 17.75 -21.93
C ASP A 175 0.39 19.10 -21.36
N PHE A 176 0.72 19.15 -20.06
CA PHE A 176 1.31 20.33 -19.43
C PHE A 176 2.83 20.48 -19.70
N GLY A 177 3.41 19.63 -20.55
CA GLY A 177 4.80 19.74 -21.01
C GLY A 177 5.88 19.36 -19.99
N SER A 178 5.54 19.09 -18.73
CA SER A 178 6.51 18.70 -17.69
C SER A 178 7.16 17.35 -17.96
N HIS A 179 6.43 16.42 -18.58
CA HIS A 179 6.83 15.02 -18.80
C HIS A 179 7.32 14.30 -17.53
N ALA A 180 6.99 14.82 -16.34
CA ALA A 180 7.49 14.36 -15.06
C ALA A 180 6.75 13.09 -14.58
N ILE A 181 6.91 11.99 -15.32
CA ILE A 181 6.27 10.72 -15.04
C ILE A 181 7.16 9.93 -14.06
N LYS A 182 6.65 9.74 -12.85
CA LYS A 182 7.38 9.03 -11.78
C LYS A 182 7.29 7.52 -11.98
N THR A 183 8.42 6.85 -11.80
CA THR A 183 8.49 5.38 -11.69
C THR A 183 9.37 4.97 -10.53
N CYS A 184 9.15 3.77 -10.01
CA CYS A 184 10.02 3.19 -8.99
C CYS A 184 10.98 2.16 -9.59
N SER A 185 12.21 2.13 -9.09
CA SER A 185 13.14 1.00 -9.23
C SER A 185 13.40 0.44 -7.84
N ASN A 186 13.16 -0.86 -7.62
CA ASN A 186 13.32 -1.52 -6.33
C ASN A 186 12.58 -0.82 -5.17
N ASP A 187 11.27 -0.67 -5.34
CA ASP A 187 10.27 -0.26 -4.33
C ASP A 187 10.38 1.15 -3.70
N ASP A 188 11.54 1.82 -3.69
CA ASP A 188 11.70 3.11 -2.98
C ASP A 188 12.52 4.19 -3.73
N ILE A 189 13.18 3.89 -4.87
CA ILE A 189 13.92 4.91 -5.63
C ILE A 189 13.04 5.47 -6.75
N TYR A 190 12.67 6.75 -6.63
CA TYR A 190 11.94 7.48 -7.67
C TYR A 190 12.84 7.89 -8.82
N THR A 191 12.42 7.57 -10.03
CA THR A 191 13.11 7.96 -11.26
C THR A 191 12.14 8.56 -12.26
N ASP A 192 12.61 9.55 -13.01
CA ASP A 192 11.87 10.14 -14.13
C ASP A 192 11.92 9.19 -15.33
N PHE A 193 10.76 8.69 -15.71
CA PHE A 193 10.58 7.76 -16.83
C PHE A 193 10.97 8.38 -18.17
N CYS A 194 10.65 9.67 -18.37
CA CYS A 194 10.83 10.40 -19.62
C CYS A 194 12.25 10.91 -19.83
N LYS A 195 13.14 10.73 -18.84
CA LYS A 195 14.58 10.97 -19.00
C LYS A 195 15.17 10.14 -20.15
N ASN A 196 14.60 8.96 -20.44
CA ASN A 196 14.95 8.17 -21.62
C ASN A 196 14.10 8.62 -22.82
N SER A 197 14.76 8.92 -23.95
CA SER A 197 14.11 9.44 -25.16
C SER A 197 13.13 8.45 -25.80
N SER A 198 13.40 7.14 -25.74
CA SER A 198 12.48 6.10 -26.25
C SER A 198 11.22 6.03 -25.40
N ASN A 199 11.38 6.05 -24.06
CA ASN A 199 10.27 6.08 -23.11
C ASN A 199 9.40 7.34 -23.28
N LYS A 200 10.03 8.51 -23.50
CA LYS A 200 9.31 9.75 -23.76
C LYS A 200 8.45 9.65 -25.04
N LYS A 201 9.00 9.11 -26.13
CA LYS A 201 8.25 8.89 -27.37
C LYS A 201 7.08 7.92 -27.18
N LEU A 202 7.27 6.86 -26.40
CA LEU A 202 6.22 5.90 -26.09
C LEU A 202 5.07 6.57 -25.30
N ALA A 203 5.40 7.37 -24.28
CA ALA A 203 4.42 8.13 -23.52
C ALA A 203 3.64 9.10 -24.41
N GLN A 204 4.33 9.86 -25.26
CA GLN A 204 3.69 10.78 -26.22
C GLN A 204 2.77 10.05 -27.20
N LYS A 205 3.18 8.88 -27.72
CA LYS A 205 2.34 8.06 -28.61
C LYS A 205 1.08 7.58 -27.90
N ALA A 206 1.19 7.10 -26.66
CA ALA A 206 0.05 6.66 -25.86
C ALA A 206 -0.93 7.81 -25.56
N VAL A 207 -0.40 8.99 -25.19
CA VAL A 207 -1.22 10.20 -24.94
C VAL A 207 -1.91 10.68 -26.21
N ALA A 208 -1.22 10.68 -27.36
CA ALA A 208 -1.84 11.03 -28.63
C ALA A 208 -3.00 10.09 -29.00
N ASN A 209 -2.84 8.78 -28.76
CA ASN A 209 -3.92 7.81 -28.98
C ASN A 209 -5.12 8.07 -28.04
N TYR A 210 -4.85 8.34 -26.77
CA TYR A 210 -5.88 8.70 -25.80
C TYR A 210 -6.63 9.98 -26.19
N ASN A 211 -5.91 11.06 -26.52
CA ASN A 211 -6.50 12.35 -26.88
C ASN A 211 -7.35 12.24 -28.15
N LYS A 212 -6.96 11.41 -29.12
CA LYS A 212 -7.77 11.10 -30.30
C LYS A 212 -9.11 10.46 -29.93
N SER A 213 -9.14 9.60 -28.92
CA SER A 213 -10.38 8.99 -28.40
C SER A 213 -11.19 9.93 -27.49
N ALA A 214 -10.53 10.89 -26.85
CA ALA A 214 -11.10 11.80 -25.87
C ALA A 214 -11.60 13.13 -26.46
N GLU A 215 -11.65 13.29 -27.80
CA GLU A 215 -12.13 14.50 -28.49
C GLU A 215 -13.57 14.93 -28.11
N ASN A 216 -14.31 14.12 -27.32
CA ASN A 216 -15.39 14.61 -26.47
C ASN A 216 -14.84 15.21 -25.15
N TYR A 217 -14.27 16.41 -25.25
CA TYR A 217 -13.56 17.23 -24.25
C TYR A 217 -14.18 17.35 -22.81
N TYR A 218 -15.39 16.86 -22.58
CA TYR A 218 -16.08 16.92 -21.30
C TYR A 218 -15.51 15.96 -20.24
N GLU A 219 -14.95 14.81 -20.64
CA GLU A 219 -14.49 13.80 -19.68
C GLU A 219 -13.20 14.19 -18.95
N LEU A 220 -12.25 14.86 -19.62
CA LEU A 220 -10.96 15.20 -19.02
C LEU A 220 -11.11 16.28 -17.93
N SER A 221 -11.89 17.32 -18.19
CA SER A 221 -12.17 18.38 -17.20
C SER A 221 -12.94 17.86 -15.98
N HIS A 222 -13.91 16.97 -16.19
CA HIS A 222 -14.64 16.32 -15.11
C HIS A 222 -13.73 15.40 -14.28
N MET A 223 -12.85 14.62 -14.93
CA MET A 223 -11.90 13.76 -14.22
C MET A 223 -10.86 14.53 -13.42
N VAL A 224 -10.32 15.62 -13.97
CA VAL A 224 -9.39 16.49 -13.25
C VAL A 224 -10.09 17.10 -12.03
N GLY A 225 -11.33 17.57 -12.19
CA GLY A 225 -12.15 18.06 -11.06
C GLY A 225 -12.47 16.98 -10.02
N GLU A 226 -12.77 15.74 -10.43
CA GLU A 226 -13.03 14.62 -9.51
C GLU A 226 -11.76 14.15 -8.78
N MET A 227 -10.60 14.21 -9.45
CA MET A 227 -9.29 13.91 -8.85
C MET A 227 -8.83 14.99 -7.86
N GLU A 228 -9.16 16.26 -8.11
CA GLU A 228 -8.94 17.37 -7.18
C GLU A 228 -9.94 17.35 -6.00
N CYS A 229 -11.14 16.79 -6.19
CA CYS A 229 -12.18 16.69 -5.15
C CYS A 229 -11.96 15.53 -4.16
N ASP A 230 -10.82 14.85 -4.21
CA ASP A 230 -10.38 14.00 -3.12
C ASP A 230 -9.99 14.91 -1.94
N ASN A 231 -10.95 15.15 -1.04
CA ASN A 231 -10.96 16.13 0.07
C ASN A 231 -9.82 15.98 1.13
N GLY A 232 -8.73 15.28 0.80
CA GLY A 232 -7.64 14.97 1.71
C GLY A 232 -8.11 14.15 2.91
N LEU A 233 -9.31 13.56 2.86
CA LEU A 233 -9.91 12.86 4.00
C LEU A 233 -9.06 11.64 4.36
N LEU A 234 -8.55 10.92 3.37
CA LEU A 234 -7.61 9.82 3.57
C LEU A 234 -6.31 10.30 4.25
N GLU A 235 -5.76 11.43 3.82
CA GLU A 235 -4.53 12.01 4.38
C GLU A 235 -4.75 12.50 5.81
N LYS A 236 -5.89 13.15 6.08
CA LYS A 236 -6.31 13.54 7.43
C LYS A 236 -6.47 12.32 8.32
N PHE A 237 -7.12 11.26 7.82
CA PHE A 237 -7.30 10.02 8.56
C PHE A 237 -5.96 9.32 8.83
N HIS A 238 -5.07 9.24 7.83
CA HIS A 238 -3.69 8.78 8.00
C HIS A 238 -2.96 9.56 9.08
N THR A 239 -3.02 10.89 9.02
CA THR A 239 -2.37 11.77 9.99
C THR A 239 -2.89 11.52 11.41
N ILE A 240 -4.21 11.41 11.58
CA ILE A 240 -4.85 11.11 12.88
C ILE A 240 -4.38 9.73 13.39
N CYS A 241 -4.36 8.72 12.53
CA CYS A 241 -3.88 7.38 12.90
C CYS A 241 -2.41 7.40 13.35
N MET A 242 -1.54 8.10 12.61
CA MET A 242 -0.12 8.23 12.95
C MET A 242 0.08 8.94 14.29
N ILE A 243 -0.61 10.07 14.51
CA ILE A 243 -0.55 10.81 15.78
C ILE A 243 -1.00 9.91 16.94
N SER A 244 -2.09 9.17 16.77
CA SER A 244 -2.63 8.28 17.81
C SER A 244 -1.61 7.21 18.23
N ILE A 245 -0.87 6.65 17.27
CA ILE A 245 0.18 5.66 17.56
C ILE A 245 1.37 6.30 18.24
N PHE A 246 1.84 7.46 17.78
CA PHE A 246 2.92 8.17 18.46
C PHE A 246 2.53 8.47 19.91
N CYS A 247 1.30 8.92 20.17
CA CYS A 247 0.80 9.13 21.52
C CYS A 247 0.83 7.84 22.36
N LEU A 248 0.45 6.70 21.80
CA LEU A 248 0.52 5.41 22.50
C LEU A 248 1.95 5.00 22.81
N VAL A 249 2.86 5.09 21.83
CA VAL A 249 4.28 4.78 22.02
C VAL A 249 4.89 5.69 23.09
N TYR A 250 4.59 6.99 23.07
CA TYR A 250 5.05 7.93 24.10
C TYR A 250 4.46 7.61 25.48
N ALA A 251 3.18 7.25 25.56
CA ALA A 251 2.56 6.83 26.81
C ALA A 251 3.22 5.55 27.36
N GLU A 252 3.51 4.56 26.51
CA GLU A 252 4.23 3.34 26.90
C GLU A 252 5.64 3.63 27.39
N LEU A 253 6.41 4.48 26.68
CA LEU A 253 7.74 4.88 27.11
C LEU A 253 7.70 5.62 28.46
N ALA A 254 6.75 6.54 28.65
CA ALA A 254 6.58 7.26 29.90
C ALA A 254 6.23 6.33 31.06
N LEU A 255 5.26 5.42 30.87
CA LEU A 255 4.90 4.42 31.87
C LEU A 255 6.09 3.52 32.21
N SER A 256 6.84 3.08 31.20
CA SER A 256 8.04 2.25 31.39
C SER A 256 9.13 2.96 32.20
N MET A 257 9.38 4.25 31.93
CA MET A 257 10.32 5.06 32.71
C MET A 257 9.87 5.24 34.16
N ILE A 258 8.58 5.55 34.39
CA ILE A 258 8.01 5.71 35.74
C ILE A 258 8.15 4.41 36.53
N LEU A 259 7.80 3.27 35.92
CA LEU A 259 7.93 1.95 36.54
C LEU A 259 9.39 1.64 36.87
N SER A 260 10.33 1.93 35.97
CA SER A 260 11.77 1.73 36.21
C SER A 260 12.29 2.58 37.37
N LEU A 261 11.86 3.85 37.47
CA LEU A 261 12.22 4.73 38.59
C LEU A 261 11.64 4.23 39.92
N ALA A 262 10.36 3.82 39.93
CA ALA A 262 9.74 3.24 41.11
C ALA A 262 10.49 1.98 41.57
N MET A 263 10.96 1.18 40.61
CA MET A 263 11.76 -0.01 40.90
C MET A 263 13.09 0.30 41.58
N VAL A 264 13.82 1.29 41.07
CA VAL A 264 15.08 1.75 41.69
C VAL A 264 14.82 2.31 43.09
N ALA A 265 13.76 3.10 43.27
CA ALA A 265 13.40 3.66 44.57
C ALA A 265 13.08 2.56 45.61
N LEU A 266 12.33 1.52 45.22
CA LEU A 266 12.04 0.37 46.07
C LEU A 266 13.31 -0.40 46.47
N ALA A 267 14.22 -0.65 45.53
CA ALA A 267 15.48 -1.32 45.81
C ALA A 267 16.35 -0.50 46.79
N ILE A 268 16.40 0.83 46.62
CA ILE A 268 17.12 1.71 47.56
C ILE A 268 16.47 1.70 48.95
N TYR A 269 15.13 1.76 49.01
CA TYR A 269 14.41 1.70 50.28
C TYR A 269 14.74 0.40 51.03
N ASP A 270 14.70 -0.74 50.36
CA ASP A 270 15.01 -2.03 50.97
C ASP A 270 16.45 -2.08 51.50
N ILE A 271 17.44 -1.64 50.70
CA ILE A 271 18.85 -1.59 51.13
C ILE A 271 19.07 -0.72 52.37
N ILE A 272 18.27 0.34 52.55
CA ILE A 272 18.44 1.28 53.66
C ILE A 272 17.69 0.83 54.93
N PHE A 273 16.51 0.23 54.78
CA PHE A 273 15.57 0.04 55.89
C PHE A 273 15.30 -1.42 56.29
N ASN A 274 15.72 -2.40 55.50
CA ASN A 274 15.75 -3.82 55.84
C ASN A 274 17.19 -4.34 55.96
#